data_AF-A0A950A8B2-F1
#
_entry.id   AF-A0A950A8B2-F1
#
_cell.length_a   1.000
_cell.length_b   1.000
_cell.length_c   1.000
_cell.angle_alpha   90.00
_cell.angle_beta   90.00
_cell.angle_gamma   90.00
#
_symmetry.space_group_name_H-M   'P 1'
#
loop_
_entity.id
_entity.type
_entity.pdbx_description
1 polymer ?
#
loop_
_entity_poly.entity_id
_entity_poly.type
_entity_poly.pdbx_seq_one_letter_code
_entity_poly.pdbx_strand_id
1 'polypeptide(L)'
;MQINGSTVLLNDDFPEYNDGKSTTPIALGGTPVIIHLTVVDVDARFQQAIDAGATPIRPLEDQIWGDRYGVLRDPFGHHWSMGQPVREVSREEIQKAVSQY
;
A
#
# COMPACT_ATOMS: atom_id res chain seq x y z
N MET A 1 -13.71 5.07 -4.56
CA MET A 1 -13.19 5.92 -3.47
C MET A 1 -13.53 7.37 -3.78
N GLN A 2 -13.68 8.27 -2.79
CA GLN A 2 -13.95 9.70 -3.02
C GLN A 2 -12.81 10.53 -2.42
N ILE A 3 -12.27 11.50 -3.17
CA ILE A 3 -11.28 12.48 -2.69
C ILE A 3 -11.80 13.87 -3.04
N ASN A 4 -11.99 14.74 -2.04
CA ASN A 4 -12.54 16.09 -2.23
C ASN A 4 -13.87 16.15 -3.00
N GLY A 5 -14.74 15.15 -2.79
CA GLY A 5 -16.03 15.03 -3.50
C GLY A 5 -15.94 14.45 -4.91
N SER A 6 -14.75 14.06 -5.37
CA SER A 6 -14.52 13.46 -6.68
C SER A 6 -14.25 11.96 -6.58
N THR A 7 -14.90 11.18 -7.46
CA THR A 7 -14.72 9.73 -7.50
C THR A 7 -13.35 9.37 -8.07
N VAL A 8 -12.64 8.52 -7.37
CA VAL A 8 -11.44 7.84 -7.85
C VAL A 8 -11.83 6.45 -8.34
N LEU A 9 -11.48 6.18 -9.60
CA LEU A 9 -11.66 4.90 -10.30
C LEU A 9 -10.28 4.28 -10.53
N LEU A 10 -10.20 2.96 -10.40
CA LEU A 10 -9.06 2.17 -10.86
C LEU A 10 -9.52 1.32 -12.04
N ASN A 11 -8.64 1.17 -13.02
CA ASN A 11 -8.90 0.44 -14.26
C ASN A 11 -7.72 -0.50 -14.52
N ASP A 12 -7.97 -1.57 -15.28
CA ASP A 12 -6.90 -2.40 -15.84
C ASP A 12 -6.10 -1.62 -16.91
N ASP A 13 -5.03 -2.25 -17.39
CA ASP A 13 -4.02 -1.63 -18.27
C ASP A 13 -4.52 -1.24 -19.68
N PHE A 14 -5.55 -1.93 -20.18
CA PHE A 14 -6.15 -1.78 -21.52
C PHE A 14 -5.21 -1.28 -22.65
N PRO A 15 -4.18 -2.05 -23.05
CA PRO A 15 -3.24 -1.65 -24.10
C PRO A 15 -3.89 -1.30 -25.45
N GLU A 16 -5.07 -1.85 -25.75
CA GLU A 16 -5.84 -1.56 -26.96
C GLU A 16 -6.24 -0.08 -27.09
N TYR A 17 -6.32 0.65 -25.98
CA TYR A 17 -6.55 2.09 -25.97
C TYR A 17 -5.24 2.91 -25.95
N ASN A 18 -4.08 2.25 -25.92
CA ASN A 18 -2.74 2.84 -25.77
C ASN A 18 -1.78 2.36 -26.88
N ASP A 19 -2.21 2.35 -28.15
CA ASP A 19 -1.40 1.90 -29.31
C ASP A 19 -0.80 0.48 -29.15
N GLY A 20 -1.50 -0.40 -28.43
CA GLY A 20 -1.03 -1.76 -28.12
C GLY A 20 0.09 -1.82 -27.08
N LYS A 21 0.38 -0.72 -26.37
CA LYS A 21 1.43 -0.65 -25.35
C LYS A 21 0.85 -0.73 -23.96
N SER A 22 1.45 -1.61 -23.14
CA SER A 22 1.17 -1.65 -21.71
C SER A 22 1.70 -0.39 -21.03
N THR A 23 0.93 0.10 -20.07
CA THR A 23 1.22 1.24 -19.19
C THR A 23 1.22 0.86 -17.71
N THR A 24 1.24 -0.44 -17.40
CA THR A 24 1.43 -0.92 -16.04
C THR A 24 2.75 -0.40 -15.44
N PRO A 25 2.86 -0.28 -14.10
CA PRO A 25 4.13 0.03 -13.46
C PRO A 25 5.29 -0.85 -13.91
N ILE A 26 5.07 -2.15 -14.14
CA ILE A 26 6.12 -3.05 -14.65
C ILE A 26 6.60 -2.59 -16.03
N ALA A 27 5.69 -2.29 -16.96
CA ALA A 27 6.02 -1.83 -18.31
C ALA A 27 6.75 -0.48 -18.31
N LEU A 28 6.42 0.39 -17.35
CA LEU A 28 7.03 1.71 -17.18
C LEU A 28 8.33 1.70 -16.35
N GLY A 29 8.73 0.55 -15.80
CA GLY A 29 9.94 0.40 -14.99
C GLY A 29 9.79 0.78 -13.50
N GLY A 30 8.56 1.02 -13.04
CA GLY A 30 8.23 1.29 -11.64
C GLY A 30 6.94 2.09 -11.47
N THR A 31 6.58 2.36 -10.22
CA THR A 31 5.50 3.28 -9.84
C THR A 31 6.06 4.42 -8.98
N PRO A 32 5.68 5.68 -9.25
CA PRO A 32 6.11 6.81 -8.43
C PRO A 32 5.28 6.98 -7.14
N VAL A 33 4.21 6.20 -6.98
CA VAL A 33 3.25 6.34 -5.88
C VAL A 33 3.00 5.00 -5.17
N ILE A 34 2.67 5.11 -3.89
CA ILE A 34 2.13 4.02 -3.07
C ILE A 34 0.70 4.41 -2.68
N ILE A 35 -0.25 3.50 -2.86
CA ILE A 35 -1.64 3.70 -2.43
C ILE A 35 -1.78 3.16 -1.00
N HIS A 36 -2.16 4.02 -0.05
CA HIS A 36 -2.33 3.62 1.35
C HIS A 36 -3.79 3.27 1.65
N LEU A 37 -3.98 2.12 2.29
CA LEU A 37 -5.27 1.65 2.78
C LEU A 37 -5.21 1.50 4.30
N THR A 38 -6.06 2.25 5.00
CA THR A 38 -6.37 1.95 6.40
C THR A 38 -7.47 0.88 6.42
N VAL A 39 -7.18 -0.25 7.05
CA VAL A 39 -8.07 -1.42 7.03
C VAL A 39 -8.34 -1.94 8.44
N VAL A 40 -9.44 -2.67 8.58
CA VAL A 40 -9.72 -3.50 9.76
C VAL A 40 -9.27 -4.92 9.44
N ASP A 41 -8.62 -5.56 10.42
CA ASP A 41 -8.03 -6.90 10.29
C ASP A 41 -6.94 -6.94 9.23
N VAL A 42 -5.89 -6.13 9.44
CA VAL A 42 -4.81 -5.95 8.46
C VAL A 42 -4.08 -7.26 8.16
N ASP A 43 -3.92 -8.16 9.13
CA ASP A 43 -3.33 -9.49 8.89
C ASP A 43 -4.12 -10.28 7.85
N ALA A 44 -5.44 -10.39 8.01
CA ALA A 44 -6.28 -11.12 7.06
C ALA A 44 -6.29 -10.46 5.68
N ARG A 45 -6.32 -9.12 5.60
CA ARG A 45 -6.29 -8.39 4.33
C ARG A 45 -4.95 -8.49 3.62
N PHE A 46 -3.86 -8.45 4.38
CA PHE A 46 -2.51 -8.59 3.85
C PHE A 46 -2.32 -10.01 3.29
N GLN A 47 -2.75 -11.03 4.03
CA GLN A 47 -2.72 -12.42 3.55
C GLN A 47 -3.61 -12.62 2.32
N GLN A 48 -4.82 -12.06 2.31
CA GLN A 48 -5.72 -12.09 1.15
C GLN A 48 -5.04 -11.53 -0.11
N ALA A 49 -4.29 -10.43 0.02
CA ALA A 49 -3.58 -9.85 -1.12
C ALA A 49 -2.43 -10.75 -1.59
N ILE A 50 -1.70 -11.39 -0.66
CA ILE A 50 -0.66 -12.38 -0.99
C ILE A 50 -1.26 -13.57 -1.74
N ASP A 51 -2.37 -14.12 -1.25
CA ASP A 51 -3.07 -15.24 -1.87
C ASP A 51 -3.58 -14.90 -3.28
N ALA A 52 -3.88 -13.61 -3.52
CA ALA A 52 -4.25 -13.07 -4.83
C ALA A 52 -3.04 -12.78 -5.75
N GLY A 53 -1.81 -13.07 -5.31
CA GLY A 53 -0.58 -12.94 -6.10
C GLY A 53 0.27 -11.70 -5.79
N ALA A 54 -0.10 -10.88 -4.80
CA ALA A 54 0.75 -9.78 -4.38
C ALA A 54 2.00 -10.29 -3.64
N THR A 55 3.10 -9.56 -3.77
CA THR A 55 4.38 -9.87 -3.13
C THR A 55 4.66 -8.88 -2.00
N PRO A 56 4.95 -9.30 -0.76
CA PRO A 56 5.39 -8.39 0.30
C PRO A 56 6.73 -7.75 -0.08
N ILE A 57 6.75 -6.42 -0.18
CA ILE A 57 7.98 -5.64 -0.33
C ILE A 57 8.46 -5.10 1.02
N ARG A 58 7.52 -4.92 1.95
CA ARG A 58 7.79 -4.70 3.37
C ARG A 58 6.84 -5.59 4.17
N PRO A 59 7.34 -6.51 5.01
CA PRO A 59 6.48 -7.38 5.81
C PRO A 59 5.59 -6.56 6.75
N LEU A 60 4.48 -7.16 7.16
CA LEU A 60 3.56 -6.58 8.11
C LEU A 60 4.17 -6.65 9.51
N GLU A 61 4.41 -5.48 10.10
CA GLU A 61 5.07 -5.35 11.40
C GLU A 61 4.45 -4.21 12.21
N ASP A 62 4.50 -4.33 13.53
CA ASP A 62 4.07 -3.27 14.44
C ASP A 62 5.12 -2.14 14.43
N GLN A 63 4.66 -0.93 14.16
CA GLN A 63 5.52 0.22 13.91
C GLN A 63 5.60 1.13 15.13
N ILE A 64 6.66 1.92 15.19
CA ILE A 64 6.90 2.85 16.30
C ILE A 64 5.79 3.91 16.45
N TRP A 65 5.05 4.20 15.38
CA TRP A 65 3.90 5.12 15.38
C TRP A 65 2.57 4.45 15.75
N GLY A 66 2.57 3.17 16.11
CA GLY A 66 1.42 2.47 16.69
C GLY A 66 0.54 1.68 15.73
N ASP A 67 0.85 1.70 14.45
CA ASP A 67 0.14 0.88 13.47
C ASP A 67 0.82 -0.47 13.28
N ARG A 68 0.02 -1.49 12.99
CA ARG A 68 0.47 -2.68 12.28
C ARG A 68 0.44 -2.36 10.79
N TYR A 69 1.60 -2.33 10.13
CA TYR A 69 1.75 -1.80 8.77
C TYR A 69 2.71 -2.63 7.92
N GLY A 70 2.36 -2.83 6.66
CA GLY A 70 3.19 -3.47 5.64
C GLY A 70 2.99 -2.86 4.26
N VAL A 71 3.81 -3.29 3.30
CA VAL A 71 3.70 -2.87 1.89
C VAL A 71 3.79 -4.07 0.97
N LEU A 72 2.91 -4.11 -0.02
CA LEU A 72 2.79 -5.13 -1.05
C LEU A 72 3.02 -4.52 -2.43
N ARG A 73 3.58 -5.32 -3.34
CA ARG A 73 3.56 -5.07 -4.79
C ARG A 73 2.58 -6.04 -5.42
N ASP A 74 1.58 -5.54 -6.14
CA ASP A 74 0.62 -6.40 -6.85
C ASP A 74 1.22 -6.99 -8.14
N PRO A 75 0.53 -7.95 -8.82
CA PRO A 75 1.02 -8.56 -10.05
C PRO A 75 1.27 -7.59 -11.22
N PHE A 76 0.68 -6.40 -11.20
CA PHE A 76 0.85 -5.37 -12.23
C PHE A 76 1.96 -4.38 -11.87
N GLY A 77 2.50 -4.47 -10.66
CA GLY A 77 3.60 -3.67 -10.14
C GLY A 77 3.20 -2.44 -9.34
N HIS A 78 1.91 -2.25 -9.02
CA HIS A 78 1.51 -1.17 -8.14
C HIS A 78 1.92 -1.48 -6.70
N HIS A 79 2.30 -0.44 -5.96
CA HIS A 79 2.63 -0.54 -4.55
C HIS A 79 1.44 -0.13 -3.69
N TRP A 80 1.11 -1.00 -2.73
CA TRP A 80 0.00 -0.85 -1.81
C TRP A 80 0.54 -0.93 -0.39
N SER A 81 0.30 0.10 0.42
CA SER A 81 0.53 -0.01 1.86
C SER A 81 -0.77 -0.24 2.59
N MET A 82 -0.74 -1.10 3.60
CA MET A 82 -1.88 -1.35 4.47
C MET A 82 -1.48 -1.06 5.90
N GLY A 83 -2.35 -0.36 6.63
CA GLY A 83 -2.15 -0.02 8.04
C GLY A 83 -3.42 -0.23 8.84
N GLN A 84 -3.26 -0.68 10.09
CA GLN A 84 -4.30 -0.69 11.10
C GLN A 84 -3.72 -0.13 12.39
N PRO A 85 -4.34 0.91 12.99
CA PRO A 85 -3.97 1.35 14.33
C PRO A 85 -4.18 0.22 15.34
N VAL A 86 -3.11 -0.16 16.04
CA VAL A 86 -3.16 -1.18 17.11
C VAL A 86 -2.76 -0.63 18.48
N ARG A 87 -2.10 0.53 18.52
CA ARG A 87 -1.72 1.24 19.74
C ARG A 87 -1.76 2.75 19.52
N GLU A 88 -2.29 3.49 20.49
CA GLU A 88 -2.13 4.95 20.52
C GLU A 88 -0.72 5.31 21.00
N VAL A 89 -0.09 6.27 20.32
CA VAL A 89 1.29 6.70 20.59
C VAL A 89 1.34 8.21 20.63
N SER A 90 1.95 8.77 21.67
CA SER A 90 2.14 10.22 21.76
C SER A 90 3.23 10.71 20.79
N ARG A 91 3.17 11.98 20.37
CA ARG A 91 4.24 12.57 19.53
C ARG A 91 5.61 12.52 20.23
N GLU A 92 5.62 12.65 21.55
CA GLU A 92 6.84 12.57 22.37
C GLU A 92 7.45 11.17 22.34
N GLU A 93 6.64 10.13 22.44
CA GLU A 93 7.08 8.74 22.29
C GLU A 93 7.64 8.47 20.89
N ILE A 94 6.95 8.93 19.83
CA ILE A 94 7.44 8.80 18.45
C ILE A 94 8.80 9.50 18.30
N GLN A 95 8.93 10.74 18.80
CA GLN A 95 10.18 11.51 18.72
C GLN A 95 11.34 10.82 19.45
N LYS A 96 11.07 10.23 20.62
CA LYS A 96 12.06 9.43 21.36
C LYS A 96 12.45 8.17 20.60
N ALA A 97 11.49 7.43 20.04
CA ALA A 97 11.75 6.23 19.27
C ALA A 97 12.59 6.50 18.01
N VAL A 98 12.30 7.58 17.28
CA VAL A 98 13.07 7.98 16.08
C VAL A 98 14.50 8.38 16.44
N SER A 99 14.73 9.00 17.60
CA SER A 99 16.10 9.40 18.03
C SER A 99 17.01 8.23 18.43
N GLN A 100 16.46 7.03 18.59
CA GLN A 100 17.18 5.82 19.02
C GLN A 100 17.42 4.83 17.86
N TYR A 101 16.93 5.15 16.66
CA TYR A 101 17.02 4.34 15.44
C TYR A 101 18.13 4.85 14.52
#